data_AF-A0A2U3KPK4-F1
#
_entry.id   AF-A0A2U3KPK4-F1
#
_cell.length_a   1.000
_cell.length_b   1.000
_cell.length_c   1.000
_cell.angle_alpha   90.00
_cell.angle_beta   90.00
_cell.angle_gamma   90.00
#
_symmetry.space_group_name_H-M   'P 1'
#
loop_
_entity.id
_entity.type
_entity.pdbx_description
1 polymer ?
#
loop_
_entity_poly.entity_id
_entity_poly.type
_entity_poly.pdbx_seq_one_letter_code
_entity_poly.pdbx_strand_id
1 'polypeptide(L)' 'MPTNFALKEQFACAACGEDFARETVVQECRMCHRAYCEECIDDQGMCVPCKEKT' A
#
# COMPACT_ATOMS: atom_id res chain seq x y z
N MET A 1 -8.98 26.63 20.97
CA MET A 1 -8.10 25.45 20.92
C MET A 1 -8.02 25.01 19.46
N PRO A 2 -6.89 25.18 18.74
CA PRO A 2 -6.79 24.74 17.37
C PRO A 2 -6.61 23.22 17.35
N THR A 3 -7.55 22.53 16.71
CA THR A 3 -7.48 21.10 16.39
C THR A 3 -6.31 20.85 15.46
N ASN A 4 -5.13 20.66 16.05
CA ASN A 4 -3.93 20.25 15.34
C ASN A 4 -4.03 18.73 15.05
N PHE A 5 -5.02 18.37 14.24
CA PHE A 5 -5.21 17.02 13.73
C PHE A 5 -4.36 16.90 12.47
N ALA A 6 -3.04 16.77 12.65
CA ALA A 6 -2.19 16.18 11.64
C ALA A 6 -2.51 14.67 11.59
N LEU A 7 -3.72 14.33 11.12
CA LEU A 7 -4.02 13.01 10.59
C LEU A 7 -3.13 12.85 9.37
N LYS A 8 -1.90 12.41 9.58
CA LYS A 8 -1.10 11.84 8.51
C LYS A 8 -1.91 10.62 8.05
N GLU A 9 -2.63 10.78 6.95
CA GLU A 9 -3.29 9.68 6.24
C GLU A 9 -2.19 8.80 5.66
N GLN A 10 -1.65 7.93 6.50
CA GLN A 10 -0.61 6.96 6.14
C GLN A 10 -1.29 5.59 5.99
N PHE A 11 -0.90 4.81 4.99
CA PHE A 11 -1.35 3.43 4.83
C PHE A 11 -0.15 2.49 4.95
N ALA A 12 -0.34 1.37 5.63
CA ALA A 12 0.68 0.34 5.75
C ALA A 12 0.61 -0.62 4.56
N CYS A 13 1.70 -0.74 3.80
CA CYS A 13 1.80 -1.71 2.72
C CYS A 13 1.81 -3.13 3.30
N ALA A 14 0.94 -4.00 2.81
CA ALA A 14 0.85 -5.37 3.32
C ALA A 14 1.98 -6.31 2.85
N ALA A 15 2.88 -5.87 1.96
CA ALA A 15 4.02 -6.66 1.47
C ALA A 15 5.30 -6.32 2.23
N CYS A 16 5.71 -5.05 2.22
CA CYS A 16 6.92 -4.60 2.92
C CYS A 16 6.67 -4.20 4.37
N GLY A 17 5.42 -3.91 4.76
CA GLY A 17 5.08 -3.47 6.11
C GLY A 17 5.40 -2.01 6.40
N GLU A 18 5.84 -1.23 5.40
CA GLU A 18 6.12 0.19 5.57
C GLU A 18 4.87 1.06 5.50
N ASP A 19 4.88 2.15 6.25
CA ASP A 19 3.86 3.20 6.23
C ASP A 19 4.15 4.20 5.12
N PHE A 20 3.26 4.27 4.13
CA PHE A 20 3.34 5.20 3.02
C PHE A 20 2.34 6.34 3.21
N ALA A 21 2.68 7.53 2.73
CA ALA A 21 1.77 8.67 2.77
C ALA A 21 0.66 8.52 1.72
N ARG A 22 -0.52 9.13 1.98
CA ARG A 22 -1.63 9.25 1.03
C ARG A 22 -1.24 9.75 -0.36
N GLU A 23 -0.17 10.54 -0.46
CA GLU A 23 0.33 11.06 -1.74
C GLU A 23 1.03 9.98 -2.58
N THR A 24 1.40 8.86 -1.98
CA THR A 24 1.94 7.69 -2.68
C THR A 24 0.81 6.94 -3.38
N VAL A 25 1.07 6.51 -4.62
CA VAL A 25 0.10 5.75 -5.42
C VAL A 25 -0.14 4.39 -4.77
N VAL A 26 -1.31 4.24 -4.15
CA VAL A 26 -1.76 2.99 -3.55
C VAL A 26 -2.46 2.17 -4.62
N GLN A 27 -1.98 0.95 -4.87
CA GLN A 27 -2.69 0.02 -5.74
C GLN A 27 -3.18 -1.20 -4.96
N GLU A 28 -4.34 -1.71 -5.37
CA GLU A 28 -4.95 -2.90 -4.78
C GLU A 28 -4.52 -4.15 -5.56
N CYS A 29 -4.04 -5.16 -4.83
CA CYS A 29 -3.69 -6.44 -5.45
C CYS A 29 -4.93 -7.25 -5.82
N ARG A 30 -5.01 -7.75 -7.05
CA ARG A 30 -6.13 -8.57 -7.55
C ARG A 30 -6.26 -9.95 -6.91
N MET A 31 -5.24 -10.42 -6.21
CA MET A 31 -5.21 -11.75 -5.58
C MET A 31 -5.65 -11.71 -4.11
N CYS A 32 -5.14 -10.74 -3.35
CA CYS A 32 -5.38 -10.63 -1.92
C CYS A 32 -6.20 -9.40 -1.52
N HIS A 33 -6.54 -8.53 -2.48
CA HIS A 33 -7.34 -7.31 -2.30
C HIS A 33 -6.82 -6.40 -1.18
N ARG A 34 -5.50 -6.42 -0.93
CA ARG A 34 -4.85 -5.52 0.02
C ARG A 34 -4.22 -4.34 -0.70
N ALA A 35 -4.01 -3.26 0.04
CA ALA A 35 -3.29 -2.07 -0.41
C ALA A 35 -1.77 -2.32 -0.39
N TYR A 36 -1.12 -1.93 -1.49
CA TYR A 36 0.32 -2.04 -1.67
C TYR A 36 0.86 -0.75 -2.28
N CYS A 37 2.11 -0.44 -1.96
CA CYS A 37 2.87 0.59 -2.67
C CYS A 37 3.20 0.13 -4.09
N GLU A 38 3.43 1.08 -4.99
CA GLU A 38 3.80 0.84 -6.40
C GLU A 38 5.04 -0.07 -6.59
N GLU A 39 5.94 -0.13 -5.60
CA GLU A 39 7.10 -1.03 -5.67
C GLU A 39 6.74 -2.49 -5.33
N CYS A 40 5.73 -2.69 -4.47
CA CYS A 40 5.31 -4.01 -4.02
C CYS A 40 4.18 -4.60 -4.87
N ILE A 41 3.63 -3.83 -5.82
CA ILE A 41 2.57 -4.25 -6.73
C ILE A 41 2.97 -3.98 -8.16
N ASP A 42 2.87 -5.01 -8.99
CA ASP A 42 3.23 -4.91 -10.39
C ASP A 42 2.12 -4.21 -11.20
N ASP A 43 2.42 -3.75 -12.42
CA ASP A 43 1.45 -3.14 -13.34
C ASP A 43 0.26 -4.06 -13.68
N GLN A 44 0.43 -5.38 -13.49
CA GLN A 44 -0.64 -6.36 -13.62
C GLN A 44 -1.62 -6.38 -12.42
N GLY A 45 -1.36 -5.59 -11.37
CA GLY A 45 -2.10 -5.57 -10.12
C GLY A 45 -1.81 -6.78 -9.24
N MET A 46 -0.60 -7.35 -9.31
CA MET A 46 -0.18 -8.48 -8.48
C MET A 46 0.92 -8.08 -7.51
N CYS A 47 0.72 -8.40 -6.23
CA CYS A 47 1.69 -8.13 -5.19
C CYS A 47 2.93 -9.03 -5.32
N VAL A 48 4.13 -8.55 -4.99
CA VAL A 48 5.38 -9.35 -4.96
C VAL A 48 5.21 -10.68 -4.22
N PRO A 49 4.68 -10.73 -2.98
CA PRO A 49 4.50 -12.00 -2.27
C PRO A 49 3.42 -12.90 -2.90
N CYS A 50 2.51 -12.35 -3.71
CA CYS A 50 1.55 -13.12 -4.49
C CYS A 50 2.23 -13.75 -5.70
N LYS A 51 3.13 -13.01 -6.38
CA LYS A 51 3.94 -13.50 -7.49
C LYS A 51 4.89 -14.61 -7.06
N GLU A 52 5.55 -14.47 -5.91
CA GLU A 52 6.49 -15.50 -5.41
C GLU A 52 5.81 -16.82 -4.98
N LYS A 53 4.48 -16.81 -4.79
CA LYS A 53 3.72 -18.02 -4.45
C LYS A 53 3.24 -18.82 -5.67
N THR A 54 3.57 -18.39 -6.89
CA THR A 54 3.20 -19.05 -8.16
C THR A 54 4.41 -19.77 -8.74
#